data_AF-A0A931IRH3-F1
#
_entry.id   AF-A0A931IRH3-F1
#
_cell.length_a   1.000
_cell.length_b   1.000
_cell.length_c   1.000
_cell.angle_alpha   90.00
_cell.angle_beta   90.00
_cell.angle_gamma   90.00
#
_symmetry.space_group_name_H-M   'P 1'
#
loop_
_entity.id
_entity.type
_entity.pdbx_description
1 polymer ?
#
loop_
_entity_poly.entity_id
_entity_poly.type
_entity_poly.pdbx_seq_one_letter_code
_entity_poly.pdbx_strand_id
1 'polypeptide(L)'
;MDKLKNSGFYKLKCFITPEEFKSVLKLFEHKQAQFHLTNYVQTEHDQNQVYEAYQTFYQYFAAEEKRNDYHPFFVYSISVVSDNERSGFFVRNEGVHFPYFGQWAEDELPCILLSFPKGFQIDLEDEKGKYYIYEDIQDHKLLTYTFFNEITNSIKKMTKPLRFSAHDANAMKEQKPSVRISYDAIRDLNKSWIFSRYGLVIK
;
A
#
# COMPACT_ATOMS: atom_id res chain seq x y z
N MET A 1 -6.01 14.76 27.48
CA MET A 1 -6.09 13.46 26.77
C MET A 1 -6.24 13.77 25.29
N ASP A 2 -5.13 13.93 24.59
CA ASP A 2 -5.14 14.13 23.15
C ASP A 2 -5.65 12.85 22.47
N LYS A 3 -6.67 13.01 21.62
CA LYS A 3 -7.19 11.94 20.77
C LYS A 3 -6.00 11.31 20.04
N LEU A 4 -5.78 10.01 20.23
CA LEU A 4 -4.93 9.14 19.41
C LEU A 4 -5.39 9.22 17.94
N LYS A 5 -5.00 10.30 17.25
CA LYS A 5 -5.22 10.51 15.81
C LYS A 5 -4.14 9.83 14.97
N ASN A 6 -3.15 9.22 15.61
CA ASN A 6 -2.00 8.64 14.94
C ASN A 6 -2.24 7.14 14.78
N SER A 7 -2.55 6.70 13.55
CA SER A 7 -2.35 5.30 13.19
C SER A 7 -0.93 4.91 13.59
N GLY A 8 -0.75 3.80 14.30
CA GLY A 8 0.55 3.30 14.80
C GLY A 8 1.55 2.89 13.72
N PHE A 9 1.39 3.38 12.49
CA PHE A 9 2.22 3.11 11.33
C PHE A 9 2.38 4.37 10.47
N TYR A 10 3.56 4.57 9.88
CA TYR A 10 3.74 5.37 8.67
C TYR A 10 3.15 4.60 7.50
N LYS A 11 2.53 5.32 6.56
CA LYS A 11 1.69 4.73 5.52
C LYS A 11 1.80 5.51 4.21
N LEU A 12 1.87 4.81 3.09
CA LEU A 12 1.67 5.37 1.76
C LEU A 12 0.77 4.42 0.97
N LYS A 13 -0.36 4.93 0.47
CA LYS A 13 -1.20 4.19 -0.48
C LYS A 13 -0.89 4.65 -1.90
N CYS A 14 -0.65 3.70 -2.79
CA CYS A 14 -0.46 4.01 -4.20
C CYS A 14 -1.01 2.93 -5.15
N PHE A 15 -1.23 3.31 -6.40
CA PHE A 15 -1.47 2.40 -7.51
C PHE A 15 -0.57 2.82 -8.68
N ILE A 16 0.34 1.93 -9.09
CA ILE A 16 1.37 2.22 -10.11
C ILE A 16 1.45 1.04 -11.08
N THR A 17 2.04 1.24 -12.25
CA THR A 17 2.20 0.17 -13.23
C THR A 17 3.18 -0.89 -12.72
N PRO A 18 3.15 -2.12 -13.27
CA PRO A 18 4.14 -3.14 -12.96
C PRO A 18 5.59 -2.68 -13.18
N GLU A 19 5.86 -1.93 -14.25
CA GLU A 19 7.23 -1.44 -14.54
C GLU A 19 7.70 -0.36 -13.56
N GLU A 20 6.80 0.51 -13.11
CA GLU A 20 7.08 1.45 -12.03
C GLU A 20 7.32 0.72 -10.70
N PHE A 21 6.53 -0.31 -10.41
CA PHE A 21 6.71 -1.14 -9.22
C PHE A 21 8.04 -1.91 -9.27
N LYS A 22 8.43 -2.43 -10.43
CA LYS A 22 9.75 -3.04 -10.64
C LYS A 22 10.88 -2.07 -10.30
N SER A 23 10.73 -0.80 -10.65
CA SER A 23 11.69 0.25 -10.29
C SER A 23 11.75 0.50 -8.78
N VAL A 24 10.62 0.34 -8.06
CA VAL A 24 10.60 0.37 -6.59
C VAL A 24 11.28 -0.86 -6.00
N LEU A 25 11.04 -2.06 -6.55
CA LEU A 25 11.67 -3.30 -6.08
C LEU A 25 13.20 -3.26 -6.17
N LYS A 26 13.77 -2.59 -7.19
CA LYS A 26 15.23 -2.39 -7.30
C LYS A 26 15.86 -1.73 -6.08
N LEU A 27 15.13 -0.87 -5.36
CA LEU A 27 15.62 -0.24 -4.13
C LEU A 27 15.96 -1.26 -3.02
N PHE A 28 15.40 -2.48 -3.11
CA PHE A 28 15.60 -3.56 -2.15
C PHE A 28 16.80 -4.47 -2.47
N GLU A 29 17.35 -4.42 -3.69
CA GLU A 29 18.42 -5.34 -4.15
C GLU A 29 19.66 -5.32 -3.23
N HIS A 30 20.01 -4.16 -2.69
CA HIS A 30 21.19 -4.00 -1.82
C HIS A 30 20.87 -4.01 -0.32
N LYS A 31 19.64 -4.39 0.07
CA LYS A 31 19.16 -4.28 1.47
C LYS A 31 18.93 -5.63 2.16
N GLN A 32 19.43 -6.72 1.58
CA GLN A 32 19.20 -8.09 2.05
C GLN A 32 17.72 -8.34 2.38
N ALA A 33 16.84 -7.85 1.50
CA ALA A 33 15.41 -7.88 1.74
C ALA A 33 14.87 -9.29 1.51
N GLN A 34 14.03 -9.75 2.43
CA GLN A 34 13.29 -11.01 2.32
C GLN A 34 11.80 -10.71 2.27
N PHE A 35 11.12 -11.29 1.27
CA PHE A 35 9.70 -11.08 1.05
C PHE A 35 8.96 -12.35 1.43
N HIS A 36 8.06 -12.25 2.41
CA HIS A 36 7.29 -13.39 2.89
C HIS A 36 5.81 -13.14 2.61
N LEU A 37 5.14 -14.14 2.04
CA LEU A 37 3.69 -14.16 2.01
C LEU A 37 3.15 -14.15 3.44
N THR A 38 2.08 -13.39 3.66
CA THR A 38 1.37 -13.36 4.96
C THR A 38 0.38 -14.52 5.09
N ASN A 39 0.82 -15.72 4.75
CA ASN A 39 0.07 -16.97 4.93
C ASN A 39 0.63 -17.75 6.13
N TYR A 40 -0.03 -18.85 6.51
CA TYR A 40 0.40 -19.70 7.63
C TYR A 40 1.83 -20.24 7.45
N VAL A 41 2.23 -20.54 6.21
CA VAL A 41 3.52 -21.16 5.87
C VAL A 41 4.65 -20.14 5.82
N GLN A 42 4.34 -18.84 5.75
CA GLN A 42 5.28 -17.74 5.54
C GLN A 42 6.22 -18.00 4.36
N THR A 43 5.66 -18.42 3.24
CA THR A 43 6.44 -18.74 2.04
C THR A 43 7.30 -17.55 1.62
N GLU A 44 8.62 -17.76 1.56
CA GLU A 44 9.57 -16.77 1.05
C GLU A 44 9.49 -16.72 -0.48
N HIS A 45 9.37 -15.50 -1.01
CA HIS A 45 9.38 -15.20 -2.43
C HIS A 45 10.60 -14.37 -2.80
N ASP A 46 11.18 -14.65 -3.97
CA ASP A 46 12.17 -13.77 -4.56
C ASP A 46 11.50 -12.52 -5.19
N GLN A 47 12.32 -11.55 -5.61
CA GLN A 47 11.81 -10.30 -6.20
C GLN A 47 11.00 -10.52 -7.49
N ASN A 48 11.32 -11.53 -8.29
CA ASN A 48 10.58 -11.83 -9.52
C ASN A 48 9.18 -12.34 -9.18
N GLN A 49 9.07 -13.24 -8.21
CA GLN A 49 7.78 -13.75 -7.73
C GLN A 49 6.92 -12.64 -7.11
N VAL A 50 7.54 -11.68 -6.38
CA VAL A 50 6.82 -10.50 -5.89
C VAL A 50 6.34 -9.61 -7.04
N TYR A 51 7.17 -9.39 -8.06
CA TYR A 51 6.80 -8.63 -9.25
C TYR A 51 5.64 -9.30 -10.00
N GLU A 52 5.70 -10.62 -10.25
CA GLU A 52 4.65 -11.37 -10.94
C GLU A 52 3.32 -11.35 -10.18
N ALA A 53 3.37 -11.45 -8.85
CA ALA A 53 2.19 -11.32 -8.00
C ALA A 53 1.56 -9.91 -8.12
N TYR A 54 2.40 -8.86 -8.11
CA TYR A 54 1.92 -7.49 -8.31
C TYR A 54 1.35 -7.28 -9.71
N GLN A 55 2.00 -7.82 -10.74
CA GLN A 55 1.55 -7.74 -12.12
C GLN A 55 0.18 -8.39 -12.29
N THR A 56 -0.02 -9.57 -11.70
CA THR A 56 -1.32 -10.26 -11.69
C THR A 56 -2.40 -9.44 -11.00
N PHE A 57 -2.08 -8.85 -9.83
CA PHE A 57 -2.97 -7.93 -9.13
C PHE A 57 -3.35 -6.73 -10.01
N TYR A 58 -2.36 -6.07 -10.60
CA TYR A 58 -2.57 -4.90 -11.45
C TYR A 58 -3.44 -5.22 -12.67
N GLN A 59 -3.11 -6.28 -13.39
CA GLN A 59 -3.79 -6.66 -14.63
C GLN A 59 -5.28 -6.95 -14.42
N TYR A 60 -5.65 -7.57 -13.30
CA TYR A 60 -7.05 -7.82 -12.99
C TYR A 60 -7.88 -6.53 -12.96
N PHE A 61 -7.35 -5.44 -12.38
CA PHE A 61 -8.07 -4.17 -12.28
C PHE A 61 -7.87 -3.26 -13.49
N ALA A 62 -6.79 -3.43 -14.25
CA ALA A 62 -6.51 -2.66 -15.45
C ALA A 62 -7.16 -3.25 -16.72
N ALA A 63 -7.64 -4.49 -16.67
CA ALA A 63 -8.30 -5.15 -17.80
C ALA A 63 -9.63 -4.46 -18.18
N GLU A 64 -9.99 -4.54 -19.46
CA GLU A 64 -11.26 -4.00 -19.98
C GLU A 64 -12.49 -4.80 -19.53
N GLU A 65 -12.30 -6.09 -19.19
CA GLU A 65 -13.34 -7.00 -18.72
C GLU A 65 -13.00 -7.58 -17.34
N LYS A 66 -14.04 -7.71 -16.49
CA LYS A 66 -13.90 -8.31 -15.16
C LYS A 66 -13.88 -9.83 -15.26
N ARG A 67 -12.84 -10.45 -14.69
CA ARG A 67 -12.83 -11.89 -14.43
C ARG A 67 -13.67 -12.21 -13.18
N ASN A 68 -14.63 -13.12 -13.30
CA ASN A 68 -15.53 -13.48 -12.19
C ASN A 68 -15.06 -14.71 -11.39
N ASP A 69 -14.10 -15.46 -11.93
CA ASP A 69 -13.57 -16.71 -11.37
C ASP A 69 -12.44 -16.49 -10.35
N TYR A 70 -11.92 -15.27 -10.25
CA TYR A 70 -10.68 -14.98 -9.54
C TYR A 70 -10.65 -13.56 -8.98
N HIS A 71 -10.10 -13.40 -7.77
CA HIS A 71 -9.78 -12.09 -7.20
C HIS A 71 -8.33 -12.11 -6.67
N PRO A 72 -7.42 -11.27 -7.18
CA PRO A 72 -6.03 -11.33 -6.78
C PRO A 72 -5.80 -10.74 -5.39
N PHE A 73 -4.90 -11.37 -4.65
CA PHE A 73 -4.37 -10.87 -3.38
C PHE A 73 -2.89 -10.52 -3.54
N PHE A 74 -2.48 -9.40 -2.95
CA PHE A 74 -1.09 -8.95 -2.96
C PHE A 74 -0.70 -8.51 -1.56
N VAL A 75 -0.18 -9.43 -0.75
CA VAL A 75 0.13 -9.16 0.66
C VAL A 75 1.45 -9.80 1.06
N TYR A 76 2.41 -8.96 1.44
CA TYR A 76 3.76 -9.37 1.82
C TYR A 76 4.22 -8.67 3.11
N SER A 77 4.92 -9.44 3.95
CA SER A 77 5.81 -8.91 4.96
C SER A 77 7.21 -8.82 4.37
N ILE A 78 7.87 -7.68 4.50
CA ILE A 78 9.20 -7.43 3.95
C ILE A 78 10.14 -7.19 5.12
N SER A 79 11.09 -8.10 5.37
CA SER A 79 12.15 -7.87 6.35
C SER A 79 13.42 -7.39 5.66
N VAL A 80 14.05 -6.38 6.23
CA VAL A 80 15.34 -5.83 5.82
C VAL A 80 16.32 -5.95 6.98
N VAL A 81 17.58 -6.24 6.65
CA VAL A 81 18.68 -6.27 7.62
C VAL A 81 19.50 -4.99 7.45
N SER A 82 19.64 -4.22 8.52
CA SER A 82 20.46 -3.02 8.55
C SER A 82 21.25 -2.98 9.85
N ASP A 83 22.58 -2.88 9.78
CA ASP A 83 23.50 -2.81 10.94
C ASP A 83 23.19 -3.81 12.06
N ASN A 84 23.06 -5.10 11.71
CA ASN A 84 22.71 -6.21 12.61
C ASN A 84 21.31 -6.17 13.24
N GLU A 85 20.44 -5.28 12.80
CA GLU A 85 19.04 -5.24 13.23
C GLU A 85 18.09 -5.66 12.11
N ARG A 86 17.15 -6.55 12.46
CA ARG A 86 16.07 -6.97 11.57
C ARG A 86 14.86 -6.09 11.83
N SER A 87 14.42 -5.37 10.81
CA SER A 87 13.19 -4.56 10.82
C SER A 87 12.49 -4.71 9.47
N GLY A 88 11.29 -4.16 9.32
CA GLY A 88 10.54 -4.45 8.11
C GLY A 88 9.29 -3.61 7.91
N PHE A 89 8.72 -3.79 6.72
CA PHE A 89 7.52 -3.12 6.26
C PHE A 89 6.47 -4.16 5.87
N PHE A 90 5.23 -3.71 5.78
CA PHE A 90 4.16 -4.50 5.18
C PHE A 90 3.68 -3.81 3.91
N VAL A 91 3.51 -4.59 2.85
CA VAL A 91 2.78 -4.17 1.67
C VAL A 91 1.54 -5.04 1.52
N ARG A 92 0.38 -4.42 1.32
CA ARG A 92 -0.88 -5.14 1.13
C ARG A 92 -1.77 -4.45 0.13
N ASN A 93 -2.56 -5.18 -0.63
CA ASN A 93 -3.66 -4.59 -1.38
C ASN A 93 -4.70 -4.01 -0.42
N GLU A 94 -5.23 -2.85 -0.79
CA GLU A 94 -6.40 -2.22 -0.16
C GLU A 94 -7.28 -1.66 -1.27
N GLY A 95 -8.57 -1.54 -1.01
CA GLY A 95 -9.46 -0.85 -1.92
C GLY A 95 -9.88 0.53 -1.43
N VAL A 96 -10.32 1.34 -2.39
CA VAL A 96 -10.94 2.64 -2.17
C VAL A 96 -12.42 2.49 -2.48
N HIS A 97 -13.26 2.53 -1.45
CA HIS A 97 -14.70 2.60 -1.62
C HIS A 97 -15.11 3.93 -2.25
N PHE A 98 -16.17 3.89 -3.05
CA PHE A 98 -16.77 5.06 -3.67
C PHE A 98 -18.29 4.93 -3.75
N PRO A 99 -19.02 6.06 -3.76
CA PRO A 99 -20.48 6.04 -3.90
C PRO A 99 -20.90 5.67 -5.32
N TYR A 100 -22.06 5.04 -5.43
CA TYR A 100 -22.74 4.70 -6.67
C TYR A 100 -24.27 4.78 -6.48
N PHE A 101 -24.90 5.84 -7.01
CA PHE A 101 -26.35 6.10 -6.96
C PHE A 101 -26.99 5.92 -5.57
N GLY A 102 -26.39 6.56 -4.55
CA GLY A 102 -26.94 6.61 -3.19
C GLY A 102 -26.58 5.41 -2.30
N GLN A 103 -25.79 4.46 -2.81
CA GLN A 103 -25.20 3.35 -2.06
C GLN A 103 -23.69 3.30 -2.28
N TRP A 104 -22.99 2.40 -1.57
CA TRP A 104 -21.59 2.11 -1.86
C TRP A 104 -21.49 1.16 -3.05
N ALA A 105 -20.51 1.37 -3.91
CA ALA A 105 -20.19 0.40 -4.96
C ALA A 105 -19.80 -0.95 -4.35
N GLU A 106 -20.20 -2.04 -5.02
CA GLU A 106 -19.82 -3.40 -4.65
C GLU A 106 -18.32 -3.66 -4.83
N ASP A 107 -17.71 -3.03 -5.85
CA ASP A 107 -16.29 -3.11 -6.12
C ASP A 107 -15.54 -1.88 -5.60
N GLU A 108 -14.26 -2.04 -5.33
CA GLU A 108 -13.37 -0.98 -4.83
C GLU A 108 -12.26 -0.69 -5.85
N LEU A 109 -11.85 0.58 -5.95
CA LEU A 109 -10.68 0.91 -6.77
C LEU A 109 -9.40 0.37 -6.12
N PRO A 110 -8.49 -0.22 -6.89
CA PRO A 110 -7.31 -0.88 -6.33
C PRO A 110 -6.27 0.13 -5.82
N CYS A 111 -5.59 -0.24 -4.74
CA CYS A 111 -4.30 0.32 -4.38
C CYS A 111 -3.49 -0.70 -3.57
N ILE A 112 -2.21 -0.41 -3.37
CA ILE A 112 -1.39 -1.06 -2.35
C ILE A 112 -1.08 -0.06 -1.24
N LEU A 113 -1.09 -0.53 0.00
CA LEU A 113 -0.62 0.18 1.17
C LEU A 113 0.78 -0.34 1.52
N LEU A 114 1.78 0.53 1.46
CA LEU A 114 3.06 0.33 2.13
C LEU A 114 2.98 0.91 3.54
N SER A 115 3.37 0.13 4.55
CA SER A 115 3.32 0.57 5.95
C SER A 115 4.53 0.15 6.78
N PHE A 116 4.93 1.02 7.70
CA PHE A 116 6.04 0.82 8.64
C PHE A 116 5.54 1.14 10.06
N PRO A 117 5.73 0.29 11.09
CA PRO A 117 5.33 0.60 12.46
C PRO A 117 5.90 1.94 12.93
N LYS A 118 5.18 2.68 13.79
CA LYS A 118 5.65 3.92 14.42
C LYS A 118 6.15 3.72 15.84
N GLY A 119 5.62 2.71 16.52
CA GLY A 119 5.93 2.46 17.93
C GLY A 119 6.93 1.33 18.06
N PHE A 120 7.92 1.54 18.92
CA PHE A 120 8.76 0.50 19.47
C PHE A 120 8.35 0.31 20.95
N GLN A 121 8.00 -0.91 21.33
CA GLN A 121 7.67 -1.22 22.72
C GLN A 121 8.96 -1.45 23.50
N ILE A 122 9.13 -0.76 24.62
CA ILE A 122 10.23 -0.96 25.55
C ILE A 122 9.63 -1.47 26.85
N ASP A 123 10.00 -2.69 27.22
CA ASP A 123 9.64 -3.28 28.50
C ASP A 123 10.60 -2.76 29.58
N LEU A 124 10.04 -2.29 30.69
CA LEU A 124 10.74 -1.72 31.84
C LEU A 124 10.29 -2.41 33.13
N GLU A 125 11.18 -2.47 34.11
CA GLU A 125 10.90 -3.00 35.43
C GLU A 125 11.52 -2.09 36.48
N ASP A 126 10.72 -1.57 37.40
CA ASP A 126 11.18 -0.82 38.56
C ASP A 126 10.50 -1.30 39.86
N GLU A 127 10.72 -0.59 40.97
CA GLU A 127 10.16 -0.92 42.28
C GLU A 127 8.62 -0.98 42.32
N LYS A 128 7.93 -0.42 41.31
CA LYS A 128 6.46 -0.47 41.16
C LYS A 128 5.98 -1.61 40.27
N GLY A 129 6.90 -2.42 39.72
CA GLY A 129 6.62 -3.60 38.91
C GLY A 129 7.00 -3.44 37.44
N LYS A 130 6.52 -4.36 36.60
CA LYS A 130 6.76 -4.38 35.16
C LYS A 130 5.77 -3.48 34.42
N TYR A 131 6.27 -2.61 33.57
CA TYR A 131 5.47 -1.77 32.68
C TYR A 131 6.18 -1.62 31.33
N TYR A 132 5.53 -0.98 30.38
CA TYR A 132 6.14 -0.68 29.09
C TYR A 132 5.86 0.76 28.69
N ILE A 133 6.76 1.31 27.89
CA ILE A 133 6.58 2.60 27.22
C ILE A 133 6.65 2.39 25.70
N TYR A 134 5.98 3.28 24.97
CA TYR A 134 6.09 3.34 23.51
C TYR A 134 6.96 4.53 23.13
N GLU A 135 8.07 4.25 22.46
CA GLU A 135 8.93 5.26 21.86
C GLU A 135 8.75 5.27 20.34
N ASP A 136 9.11 6.38 19.69
CA ASP A 136 9.03 6.49 18.24
C ASP A 136 10.12 5.59 17.63
N ILE A 137 9.73 4.70 16.71
CA ILE A 137 10.65 3.79 16.03
C ILE A 137 11.75 4.55 15.28
N GLN A 138 11.58 5.83 14.95
CA GLN A 138 12.61 6.65 14.31
C GLN A 138 13.89 6.69 15.15
N ASP A 139 13.74 6.79 16.46
CA ASP A 139 14.86 6.88 17.40
C ASP A 139 15.56 5.52 17.60
N HIS A 140 14.89 4.42 17.23
CA HIS A 140 15.41 3.06 17.38
C HIS A 140 15.80 2.37 16.08
N LYS A 141 15.22 2.74 14.93
CA LYS A 141 15.38 2.09 13.62
C LYS A 141 15.58 3.12 12.52
N LEU A 142 16.52 4.05 12.75
CA LEU A 142 16.79 5.18 11.86
C LEU A 142 17.06 4.76 10.40
N LEU A 143 17.82 3.68 10.18
CA LEU A 143 18.17 3.21 8.82
C LEU A 143 16.96 2.65 8.09
N THR A 144 16.13 1.85 8.76
CA THR A 144 14.89 1.32 8.19
C THR A 144 13.88 2.44 7.93
N TYR A 145 13.77 3.41 8.83
CA TYR A 145 12.94 4.60 8.60
C TYR A 145 13.43 5.44 7.42
N THR A 146 14.75 5.64 7.30
CA THR A 146 15.37 6.34 6.17
C THR A 146 15.07 5.61 4.86
N PHE A 147 15.16 4.28 4.85
CA PHE A 147 14.82 3.47 3.69
C PHE A 147 13.33 3.53 3.33
N PHE A 148 12.43 3.56 4.32
CA PHE A 148 11.01 3.82 4.09
C PHE A 148 10.78 5.17 3.40
N ASN A 149 11.48 6.21 3.85
CA ASN A 149 11.40 7.53 3.23
C ASN A 149 11.94 7.52 1.80
N GLU A 150 13.02 6.80 1.52
CA GLU A 150 13.56 6.62 0.16
C GLU A 150 12.51 6.00 -0.78
N ILE A 151 11.91 4.87 -0.37
CA ILE A 151 10.86 4.19 -1.14
C ILE A 151 9.66 5.12 -1.38
N THR A 152 9.14 5.73 -0.31
CA THR A 152 7.95 6.58 -0.42
C THR A 152 8.22 7.84 -1.23
N ASN A 153 9.42 8.42 -1.16
CA ASN A 153 9.81 9.56 -1.99
C ASN A 153 9.95 9.16 -3.46
N SER A 154 10.51 7.99 -3.76
CA SER A 154 10.56 7.45 -5.13
C SER A 154 9.14 7.35 -5.72
N ILE A 155 8.21 6.73 -4.99
CA ILE A 155 6.80 6.62 -5.41
C ILE A 155 6.17 8.01 -5.56
N LYS A 156 6.39 8.93 -4.61
CA LYS A 156 5.82 10.29 -4.69
C LYS A 156 6.30 11.07 -5.92
N LYS A 157 7.53 10.86 -6.39
CA LYS A 157 8.09 11.53 -7.58
C LYS A 157 7.37 11.12 -8.87
N MET A 158 6.94 9.86 -8.99
CA MET A 158 6.26 9.34 -10.19
C MET A 158 4.72 9.39 -10.12
N THR A 159 4.15 9.76 -8.97
CA THR A 159 2.69 9.71 -8.75
C THR A 159 2.10 11.06 -8.38
N LYS A 160 0.80 11.24 -8.58
CA LYS A 160 -0.01 12.36 -8.06
C LYS A 160 -1.17 11.84 -7.20
N PRO A 161 -1.77 12.66 -6.32
CA PRO A 161 -2.98 12.25 -5.60
C PRO A 161 -4.10 11.86 -6.58
N LEU A 162 -4.73 10.71 -6.35
CA LEU A 162 -5.85 10.23 -7.16
C LEU A 162 -7.06 11.14 -6.95
N ARG A 163 -7.60 11.66 -8.04
CA ARG A 163 -8.84 12.45 -8.08
C ARG A 163 -9.72 11.88 -9.18
N PHE A 164 -10.95 11.54 -8.82
CA PHE A 164 -11.92 11.01 -9.75
C PHE A 164 -13.31 11.46 -9.34
N SER A 165 -14.28 11.31 -10.22
CA SER A 165 -15.68 11.59 -9.92
C SER A 165 -16.48 10.30 -10.00
N ALA A 166 -17.42 10.15 -9.07
CA ALA A 166 -18.32 9.00 -8.98
C ALA A 166 -19.76 9.46 -8.84
N HIS A 167 -20.72 8.61 -9.23
CA HIS A 167 -22.14 8.89 -9.13
C HIS A 167 -22.60 8.83 -7.67
N ASP A 168 -22.82 9.98 -7.03
CA ASP A 168 -23.51 10.06 -5.75
C ASP A 168 -25.04 10.04 -5.97
N ALA A 169 -25.86 10.06 -4.92
CA ALA A 169 -27.32 9.95 -4.98
C ALA A 169 -27.99 10.90 -5.99
N ASN A 170 -27.47 12.13 -6.11
CA ASN A 170 -28.12 13.20 -6.90
C ASN A 170 -27.24 13.74 -8.04
N ALA A 171 -25.93 13.49 -8.02
CA ALA A 171 -24.99 14.08 -8.96
C ALA A 171 -23.64 13.36 -8.95
N MET A 172 -22.86 13.55 -10.01
CA MET A 172 -21.47 13.12 -10.03
C MET A 172 -20.63 14.04 -9.12
N LYS A 173 -19.93 13.46 -8.13
CA LYS A 173 -19.11 14.20 -7.17
C LYS A 173 -17.67 13.74 -7.18
N GLU A 174 -16.77 14.70 -7.02
CA GLU A 174 -15.34 14.45 -6.90
C GLU A 174 -15.02 13.71 -5.59
N GLN A 175 -14.24 12.65 -5.71
CA GLN A 175 -13.67 11.83 -4.65
C GLN A 175 -12.18 12.15 -4.49
N LYS A 176 -11.75 12.30 -3.24
CA LYS A 176 -10.38 12.71 -2.88
C LYS A 176 -9.72 11.70 -1.93
N PRO A 177 -9.57 10.42 -2.34
CA PRO A 177 -8.92 9.45 -1.47
C PRO A 177 -7.48 9.84 -1.18
N SER A 178 -6.97 9.38 -0.04
CA SER A 178 -5.54 9.48 0.33
C SER A 178 -4.73 8.38 -0.37
N VAL A 179 -4.85 8.32 -1.69
CA VAL A 179 -4.16 7.37 -2.58
C VAL A 179 -3.42 8.17 -3.64
N ARG A 180 -2.22 7.73 -3.99
CA ARG A 180 -1.46 8.27 -5.12
C ARG A 180 -1.54 7.34 -6.32
N ILE A 181 -1.52 7.87 -7.52
CA ILE A 181 -1.57 7.08 -8.74
C ILE A 181 -0.58 7.63 -9.76
N SER A 182 0.05 6.77 -10.55
CA SER A 182 0.90 7.20 -11.66
C SER A 182 0.08 7.59 -12.88
N TYR A 183 0.72 8.33 -13.80
CA TYR A 183 0.07 8.76 -15.03
C TYR A 183 -0.31 7.57 -15.93
N ASP A 184 0.58 6.59 -16.06
CA ASP A 184 0.31 5.41 -16.89
C ASP A 184 -0.78 4.53 -16.25
N ALA A 185 -0.81 4.39 -14.93
CA ALA A 185 -1.88 3.66 -14.24
C ALA A 185 -3.25 4.33 -14.38
N ILE A 186 -3.32 5.66 -14.43
CA ILE A 186 -4.56 6.39 -14.77
C ILE A 186 -5.05 6.01 -16.17
N ARG A 187 -4.14 5.98 -17.15
CA ARG A 187 -4.49 5.71 -18.55
C ARG A 187 -5.08 4.31 -18.69
N ASP A 188 -4.51 3.34 -17.98
CA ASP A 188 -4.99 1.96 -18.01
C ASP A 188 -6.33 1.83 -17.27
N LEU A 189 -6.45 2.41 -16.06
CA LEU A 189 -7.72 2.38 -15.31
C LEU A 189 -8.87 3.05 -16.06
N ASN A 190 -8.63 4.15 -16.79
CA ASN A 190 -9.68 4.81 -17.56
C ASN A 190 -10.35 3.89 -18.61
N LYS A 191 -9.67 2.83 -19.05
CA LYS A 191 -10.20 1.84 -19.99
C LYS A 191 -10.72 0.57 -19.32
N SER A 192 -10.51 0.45 -18.02
CA SER A 192 -10.79 -0.78 -17.28
C SER A 192 -12.28 -1.04 -17.09
N TRP A 193 -12.62 -2.30 -16.80
CA TRP A 193 -13.97 -2.73 -16.49
C TRP A 193 -14.59 -1.95 -15.33
N ILE A 194 -13.80 -1.56 -14.31
CA ILE A 194 -14.35 -0.90 -13.12
C ILE A 194 -14.75 0.54 -13.42
N PHE A 195 -13.98 1.25 -14.26
CA PHE A 195 -14.34 2.59 -14.71
C PHE A 195 -15.57 2.56 -15.61
N SER A 196 -15.59 1.62 -16.56
CA SER A 196 -16.72 1.41 -17.48
C SER A 196 -18.00 1.01 -16.75
N ARG A 197 -17.93 0.07 -15.80
CA ARG A 197 -19.08 -0.43 -15.02
C ARG A 197 -19.72 0.68 -14.17
N TYR A 198 -18.91 1.48 -13.50
CA TYR A 198 -19.39 2.48 -12.55
C TYR A 198 -19.46 3.90 -13.10
N GLY A 199 -19.12 4.12 -14.38
CA GLY A 199 -19.13 5.44 -15.01
C GLY A 199 -18.16 6.43 -14.35
N LEU A 200 -17.01 5.94 -13.86
CA LEU A 200 -16.05 6.77 -13.16
C LEU A 200 -15.27 7.66 -14.13
N VAL A 201 -14.90 8.87 -13.68
CA VAL A 201 -14.16 9.83 -14.50
C VAL A 201 -12.95 10.37 -13.75
N ILE A 202 -11.73 10.16 -14.28
CA ILE A 202 -10.51 10.76 -13.73
C ILE A 202 -10.53 12.28 -13.94
N LYS A 203 -9.96 13.02 -12.97
CA LYS A 203 -9.72 14.47 -13.06
C LYS A 203 -8.24 14.80 -13.19
#